data_AF-A0A379VTY6-F1
#
_entry.id   AF-A0A379VTY6-F1
#
_cell.length_a   1.000
_cell.length_b   1.000
_cell.length_c   1.000
_cell.angle_alpha   90.00
_cell.angle_beta   90.00
_cell.angle_gamma   90.00
#
_symmetry.space_group_name_H-M   'P 1'
#
loop_
_entity.id
_entity.type
_entity.pdbx_description
1 polymer ?
#
loop_
_entity_poly.entity_id
_entity_poly.type
_entity_poly.pdbx_seq_one_letter_code
_entity_poly.pdbx_strand_id
1 'polypeptide(L)'
;MNKKSFWRLALSKAEGNMTSGDAHLAVNFPLLLEKGLDGLRDKVAERRSRINLTVLEDLHGEQFLKAIDIVLDAVSQHITRFAALARQMAGEESRESRRKELLYHRGKLRGDRPPTAADLLASTAIVLLHPTDSTN
;
A
#
# COMPACT_ATOMS: atom_id res chain seq x y z
N MET A 1 22.65 33.35 29.49
CA MET A 1 21.61 32.31 29.43
C MET A 1 22.05 31.22 28.45
N ASN A 2 22.23 29.97 28.89
CA ASN A 2 22.79 28.89 28.06
C ASN A 2 21.73 28.37 27.06
N LYS A 3 22.07 28.29 25.76
CA LYS A 3 21.18 27.85 24.65
C LYS A 3 20.49 26.51 24.91
N LYS A 4 21.08 25.63 25.74
CA LYS A 4 20.49 24.34 26.12
C LYS A 4 19.21 24.46 26.96
N SER A 5 19.00 25.57 27.67
CA SER A 5 17.83 25.74 28.56
C SER A 5 16.53 26.05 27.81
N PHE A 6 16.61 26.54 26.57
CA PHE A 6 15.44 27.00 25.81
C PHE A 6 14.59 25.83 25.30
N TRP A 7 15.22 24.74 24.84
CA TRP A 7 14.52 23.53 24.35
C TRP A 7 13.73 22.79 25.42
N ARG A 8 14.03 23.00 26.70
CA ARG A 8 13.37 22.31 27.83
C ARG A 8 12.09 23.01 28.29
N LEU A 9 11.89 24.27 27.90
CA LEU A 9 10.65 24.99 28.17
C LEU A 9 9.70 24.64 27.03
N ALA A 10 8.71 23.79 27.31
CA ALA A 10 7.73 23.23 26.37
C ALA A 10 6.77 24.27 25.73
N LEU A 11 7.28 25.43 25.31
CA LEU A 11 6.50 26.52 24.72
C LEU A 11 6.08 26.21 23.27
N SER A 12 6.89 25.45 22.54
CA SER A 12 6.54 24.85 21.25
C SER A 12 7.16 23.46 21.18
N LYS A 13 6.36 22.46 20.82
CA LYS A 13 6.77 21.05 20.74
C LYS A 13 6.59 20.57 19.30
N ALA A 14 7.66 20.02 18.73
CA ALA A 14 7.68 19.37 17.43
C ALA A 14 7.93 17.85 17.54
N GLU A 15 7.59 17.27 18.70
CA GLU A 15 7.90 15.88 19.04
C GLU A 15 7.30 14.89 18.04
N GLY A 16 6.07 15.13 17.57
CA GLY A 16 5.43 14.30 16.55
C GLY A 16 6.24 14.22 15.25
N ASN A 17 6.82 15.33 14.79
CA ASN A 17 7.65 15.35 13.58
C ASN A 17 8.99 14.65 13.78
N MET A 18 9.46 14.51 15.02
CA MET A 18 10.71 13.84 15.35
C MET A 18 10.54 12.33 15.56
N THR A 19 9.34 11.88 15.94
CA THR A 19 9.08 10.50 16.35
C THR A 19 8.15 9.74 15.40
N SER A 20 7.51 10.43 14.46
CA SER A 20 6.60 9.82 13.48
C SER A 20 6.77 10.44 12.09
N GLY A 21 6.38 9.68 11.06
CA GLY A 21 6.29 10.21 9.70
C GLY A 21 5.18 11.24 9.59
N ASP A 22 5.28 12.14 8.61
CA ASP A 22 4.33 13.24 8.46
C ASP A 22 2.91 12.71 8.18
N ALA A 23 2.71 11.91 7.12
CA ALA A 23 1.43 11.29 6.74
C ALA A 23 0.22 12.23 6.52
N HIS A 24 0.28 13.52 6.89
CA HIS A 24 -0.79 14.51 6.81
C HIS A 24 -1.04 14.99 5.37
N LEU A 25 -1.38 14.07 4.48
CA LEU A 25 -1.74 14.36 3.10
C LEU A 25 -2.89 13.45 2.66
N ALA A 26 -3.71 13.96 1.74
CA ALA A 26 -4.66 13.15 0.99
C ALA A 26 -3.98 12.65 -0.28
N VAL A 27 -3.86 11.33 -0.44
CA VAL A 27 -3.36 10.75 -1.68
C VAL A 27 -4.41 10.85 -2.79
N ASN A 28 -3.96 10.82 -4.05
CA ASN A 28 -4.85 10.90 -5.21
C ASN A 28 -5.56 9.56 -5.48
N PHE A 29 -6.58 9.27 -4.67
CA PHE A 29 -7.43 8.09 -4.84
C PHE A 29 -8.16 8.05 -6.19
N PRO A 30 -8.68 9.15 -6.76
CA PRO A 30 -9.27 9.13 -8.10
C PRO A 30 -8.31 8.57 -9.16
N LEU A 31 -7.05 9.03 -9.16
CA LEU A 31 -6.04 8.52 -10.11
C LEU A 31 -5.74 7.03 -9.90
N LEU A 32 -5.64 6.59 -8.64
CA LEU A 32 -5.41 5.18 -8.31
C LEU A 32 -6.59 4.31 -8.76
N LEU A 33 -7.82 4.78 -8.56
CA LEU A 33 -9.04 4.09 -8.99
C LEU A 33 -9.17 4.01 -10.52
N GLU A 34 -8.77 5.06 -11.22
CA GLU A 34 -8.85 5.15 -12.67
C GLU A 34 -7.79 4.25 -13.35
N LYS A 35 -6.54 4.29 -12.87
CA LYS A 35 -5.41 3.62 -13.54
C LYS A 35 -5.05 2.26 -12.97
N GLY A 36 -5.40 1.97 -11.71
CA GLY A 36 -4.88 0.81 -10.98
C GLY A 36 -3.37 0.87 -10.77
N LEU A 37 -2.79 -0.16 -10.14
CA LEU A 37 -1.34 -0.21 -9.91
C LEU A 37 -0.55 -0.35 -11.21
N ASP A 38 -1.02 -1.15 -12.17
CA ASP A 38 -0.33 -1.35 -13.44
C ASP A 38 -0.28 -0.06 -14.27
N GLY A 39 -1.40 0.68 -14.37
CA GLY A 39 -1.40 1.96 -15.07
C GLY A 39 -0.55 3.04 -14.40
N LEU A 40 -0.31 2.93 -13.09
CA LEU A 40 0.67 3.78 -12.39
C LEU A 40 2.11 3.35 -12.72
N ARG A 41 2.39 2.05 -12.84
CA ARG A 41 3.70 1.54 -13.28
C ARG A 41 4.00 1.93 -14.72
N ASP A 42 3.01 1.89 -15.61
CA ASP A 42 3.14 2.35 -17.00
C ASP A 42 3.52 3.84 -17.05
N LYS A 43 2.85 4.68 -16.24
CA LYS A 43 3.17 6.10 -16.12
C LYS A 43 4.61 6.33 -15.61
N VAL A 44 5.08 5.50 -14.68
CA VAL A 44 6.46 5.55 -14.17
C VAL A 44 7.45 5.12 -15.26
N ALA A 45 7.18 4.03 -15.97
CA ALA A 45 8.01 3.54 -17.07
C ALA A 45 8.13 4.58 -18.19
N GLU A 46 7.01 5.21 -18.56
CA GLU A 46 6.95 6.30 -19.54
C GLU A 46 7.85 7.47 -19.10
N ARG A 47 7.80 7.87 -17.81
CA ARG A 47 8.67 8.94 -17.29
C ARG A 47 10.14 8.54 -17.23
N ARG A 48 10.46 7.28 -16.91
CA ARG A 48 11.83 6.74 -16.89
C ARG A 48 12.44 6.69 -18.28
N SER A 49 11.64 6.44 -19.33
CA SER A 49 12.13 6.43 -20.73
C SER A 49 12.69 7.77 -21.20
N ARG A 50 12.33 8.88 -20.52
CA ARG A 50 12.77 10.24 -20.83
C ARG A 50 13.97 10.71 -20.01
N ILE A 51 14.54 9.85 -19.16
CA ILE A 51 15.67 10.22 -18.31
C ILE A 51 16.97 10.23 -19.10
N ASN A 52 17.75 11.30 -18.92
CA ASN A 52 19.13 11.36 -19.37
C ASN A 52 20.09 11.20 -18.18
N LEU A 53 20.75 10.05 -18.07
CA LEU A 53 21.68 9.75 -16.98
C LEU A 53 22.93 10.64 -16.95
N THR A 54 23.20 11.42 -18.00
CA THR A 54 24.30 12.39 -18.00
C THR A 54 23.92 13.73 -17.37
N VAL A 55 22.66 13.91 -16.98
CA VAL A 55 22.15 15.08 -16.26
C VAL A 55 21.96 14.69 -14.80
N LEU A 56 22.59 15.44 -13.87
CA LEU A 56 22.65 15.08 -12.45
C LEU A 56 21.26 15.00 -11.80
N GLU A 57 20.37 15.92 -12.14
CA GLU A 57 19.00 15.94 -11.65
C GLU A 57 18.20 14.71 -12.11
N ASP A 58 18.43 14.29 -13.35
CA ASP A 58 17.79 13.11 -13.93
C ASP A 58 18.34 11.80 -13.33
N LEU A 59 19.60 11.78 -12.90
CA LEU A 59 20.16 10.65 -12.14
C LEU A 59 19.44 10.43 -10.81
N HIS A 60 19.18 11.51 -10.04
CA HIS A 60 18.37 11.41 -8.83
C HIS A 60 16.92 11.03 -9.13
N GLY A 61 16.35 11.60 -10.20
CA GLY A 61 15.02 11.26 -10.68
C GLY A 61 14.87 9.77 -11.02
N GLU A 62 15.91 9.14 -11.59
CA GLU A 62 15.90 7.72 -11.94
C GLU A 62 15.76 6.84 -10.71
N GLN A 63 16.55 7.10 -9.67
CA GLN A 63 16.50 6.34 -8.42
C GLN A 63 15.13 6.46 -7.75
N PHE A 64 14.56 7.67 -7.75
CA PHE A 64 13.23 7.90 -7.20
C PHE A 64 12.13 7.15 -7.98
N LEU A 65 12.14 7.22 -9.31
CA LEU A 65 11.18 6.48 -10.14
C LEU A 65 11.34 4.97 -10.02
N LYS A 66 12.58 4.48 -9.90
CA LYS A 66 12.86 3.07 -9.65
C LYS A 66 12.29 2.63 -8.30
N ALA A 67 12.45 3.43 -7.25
CA ALA A 67 11.85 3.15 -5.95
C ALA A 67 10.32 3.08 -6.02
N ILE A 68 9.68 4.00 -6.77
CA ILE A 68 8.23 3.96 -6.99
C ILE A 68 7.79 2.65 -7.66
N ASP A 69 8.46 2.23 -8.74
CA ASP A 69 8.13 0.99 -9.45
C ASP A 69 8.25 -0.25 -8.54
N ILE A 70 9.32 -0.32 -7.73
CA ILE A 70 9.51 -1.40 -6.75
C ILE A 70 8.37 -1.42 -5.71
N VAL A 71 7.98 -0.27 -5.18
CA VAL A 71 6.90 -0.19 -4.18
C VAL A 71 5.55 -0.58 -4.80
N LEU A 72 5.25 -0.12 -6.02
CA LEU A 72 4.01 -0.50 -6.71
C LEU A 72 3.95 -2.01 -6.94
N ASP A 73 5.06 -2.62 -7.36
CA ASP A 73 5.16 -4.08 -7.50
C ASP A 73 4.97 -4.80 -6.16
N ALA A 74 5.60 -4.31 -5.09
CA ALA A 74 5.46 -4.88 -3.76
C ALA A 74 4.01 -4.82 -3.24
N VAL A 75 3.28 -3.73 -3.52
CA VAL A 75 1.84 -3.63 -3.16
C VAL A 75 1.03 -4.64 -3.96
N SER A 76 1.28 -4.81 -5.26
CA SER A 76 0.62 -5.84 -6.08
C SER A 76 0.88 -7.26 -5.55
N GLN A 77 2.12 -7.56 -5.14
CA GLN A 77 2.46 -8.84 -4.52
C GLN A 77 1.75 -9.02 -3.17
N HIS A 78 1.62 -7.95 -2.38
CA HIS A 78 0.91 -7.98 -1.11
C HIS A 78 -0.59 -8.29 -1.27
N ILE A 79 -1.24 -7.70 -2.27
CA ILE A 79 -2.64 -7.99 -2.63
C ILE A 79 -2.78 -9.48 -3.04
N THR A 80 -1.85 -9.97 -3.85
CA THR A 80 -1.84 -11.38 -4.29
C THR A 80 -1.65 -12.34 -3.12
N ARG A 81 -0.83 -11.98 -2.14
CA ARG A 81 -0.65 -12.76 -0.90
C ARG A 81 -1.96 -12.92 -0.14
N PHE A 82 -2.80 -11.89 -0.09
CA PHE A 82 -4.13 -11.98 0.53
C PHE A 82 -5.11 -12.82 -0.28
N ALA A 83 -5.03 -12.80 -1.61
CA ALA A 83 -5.82 -13.70 -2.44
C ALA A 83 -5.46 -15.18 -2.14
N ALA A 84 -4.17 -15.48 -2.02
CA ALA A 84 -3.70 -16.81 -1.65
C ALA A 84 -4.17 -17.21 -0.25
N LEU A 85 -4.09 -16.30 0.73
CA LEU A 85 -4.57 -16.54 2.09
C LEU A 85 -6.08 -16.83 2.13
N ALA A 86 -6.90 -16.02 1.44
CA ALA A 86 -8.34 -16.25 1.37
C ALA A 86 -8.69 -17.60 0.73
N ARG A 87 -7.91 -18.05 -0.26
CA ARG A 87 -8.08 -19.39 -0.84
C ARG A 87 -7.75 -20.49 0.16
N GLN A 88 -6.68 -20.35 0.94
CA GLN A 88 -6.30 -21.32 1.96
C GLN A 88 -7.40 -21.41 3.03
N MET A 89 -7.80 -20.27 3.60
CA MET A 89 -8.86 -20.21 4.61
C MET A 89 -10.19 -20.81 4.10
N ALA A 90 -10.54 -20.58 2.83
CA ALA A 90 -11.74 -21.17 2.25
C ALA A 90 -11.67 -22.70 2.11
N GLY A 91 -10.48 -23.29 2.05
CA GLY A 91 -10.28 -24.74 2.02
C GLY A 91 -10.46 -25.40 3.39
N GLU A 92 -10.22 -24.65 4.47
CA GLU A 92 -10.30 -25.12 5.86
C GLU A 92 -11.64 -24.73 6.53
N GLU A 93 -12.39 -23.80 5.96
CA GLU A 93 -13.65 -23.29 6.52
C GLU A 93 -14.82 -24.27 6.36
N SER A 94 -15.46 -24.62 7.48
CA SER A 94 -16.61 -25.53 7.54
C SER A 94 -17.94 -24.83 7.27
N ARG A 95 -18.06 -23.52 7.57
CA ARG A 95 -19.29 -22.75 7.36
C ARG A 95 -19.42 -22.31 5.91
N GLU A 96 -20.45 -22.82 5.24
CA GLU A 96 -20.68 -22.56 3.81
C GLU A 96 -20.82 -21.08 3.46
N SER A 97 -21.47 -20.28 4.31
CA SER A 97 -21.61 -18.84 4.12
C SER A 97 -20.27 -18.12 4.11
N ARG A 98 -19.39 -18.46 5.06
CA ARG A 98 -18.06 -17.87 5.22
C ARG A 98 -17.10 -18.30 4.12
N ARG A 99 -17.17 -19.58 3.71
CA ARG A 99 -16.42 -20.11 2.56
C ARG A 99 -16.75 -19.33 1.28
N LYS A 100 -18.04 -19.09 1.01
CA LYS A 100 -18.47 -18.29 -0.15
C LYS A 100 -17.94 -16.86 -0.11
N GLU A 101 -17.97 -16.23 1.07
CA GLU A 101 -17.44 -14.88 1.27
C GLU A 101 -15.92 -14.80 0.99
N LEU A 102 -15.13 -15.73 1.54
CA LEU A 102 -13.68 -15.80 1.30
C LEU A 102 -13.36 -16.00 -0.19
N LEU A 103 -14.11 -16.87 -0.87
CA LEU A 103 -13.96 -17.08 -2.31
C LEU A 103 -14.38 -15.86 -3.15
N TYR A 104 -15.39 -15.11 -2.69
CA TYR A 104 -15.81 -13.85 -3.30
C TYR A 104 -14.71 -12.79 -3.20
N HIS A 105 -14.15 -12.55 -2.01
CA HIS A 105 -13.06 -11.60 -1.83
C HIS A 105 -11.81 -12.02 -2.59
N ARG A 106 -11.41 -13.30 -2.53
CA ARG A 106 -10.33 -13.85 -3.38
C ARG A 106 -10.58 -13.56 -4.87
N GLY A 107 -11.82 -13.74 -5.33
CA GLY A 107 -12.19 -13.48 -6.73
C GLY A 107 -12.04 -12.02 -7.15
N LYS A 108 -12.20 -11.07 -6.22
CA LYS A 108 -11.91 -9.65 -6.46
C LYS A 108 -10.41 -9.43 -6.62
N LEU A 109 -9.61 -10.02 -5.73
CA LEU A 109 -8.15 -9.92 -5.72
C LEU A 109 -7.41 -10.65 -6.86
N ARG A 110 -8.08 -11.23 -7.87
CA ARG A 110 -7.40 -11.96 -8.96
C ARG A 110 -6.63 -11.00 -9.87
N GLY A 111 -5.34 -11.30 -10.08
CA GLY A 111 -4.40 -10.55 -10.93
C GLY A 111 -4.65 -10.58 -12.44
N ASP A 112 -5.83 -10.99 -12.90
CA ASP A 112 -6.20 -10.97 -14.33
C ASP A 112 -6.72 -9.58 -14.76
N ARG A 113 -6.91 -8.68 -13.79
CA ARG A 113 -7.24 -7.26 -13.99
C ARG A 113 -6.39 -6.41 -13.04
N PRO A 114 -6.03 -5.18 -13.43
CA PRO A 114 -5.21 -4.31 -12.60
C PRO A 114 -5.89 -4.14 -11.24
N PRO A 115 -5.14 -4.28 -10.13
CA PRO A 115 -5.70 -4.15 -8.79
C PRO A 115 -6.34 -2.78 -8.64
N THR A 116 -7.65 -2.79 -8.44
CA THR A 116 -8.49 -1.62 -8.22
C THR A 116 -8.49 -1.25 -6.73
N ALA A 117 -8.93 -0.06 -6.35
CA ALA A 117 -9.03 0.25 -4.92
C ALA A 117 -10.07 -0.64 -4.19
N ALA A 118 -10.99 -1.28 -4.91
CA ALA A 118 -11.87 -2.30 -4.35
C ALA A 118 -11.10 -3.55 -3.88
N ASP A 119 -9.97 -3.85 -4.52
CA ASP A 119 -9.11 -4.98 -4.18
C ASP A 119 -8.27 -4.65 -2.94
N LEU A 120 -7.80 -3.41 -2.80
CA LEU A 120 -7.19 -2.93 -1.56
C LEU A 120 -8.15 -3.06 -0.37
N LEU A 121 -9.39 -2.59 -0.52
CA LEU A 121 -10.41 -2.69 0.53
C LEU A 121 -10.79 -4.16 0.86
N ALA A 122 -10.89 -5.02 -0.16
CA ALA A 122 -11.17 -6.44 0.03
C ALA A 122 -10.02 -7.18 0.76
N SER A 123 -8.76 -6.78 0.53
CA SER A 123 -7.61 -7.35 1.24
C SER A 123 -7.66 -7.05 2.75
N THR A 124 -8.06 -5.83 3.12
CA THR A 124 -8.25 -5.43 4.52
C THR A 124 -9.40 -6.18 5.19
N ALA A 125 -10.48 -6.44 4.43
CA ALA A 125 -11.62 -7.22 4.94
C ALA A 125 -11.22 -8.67 5.31
N ILE A 126 -10.31 -9.30 4.57
CA ILE A 126 -9.80 -10.65 4.91
C ILE A 126 -9.06 -10.64 6.26
N VAL A 127 -8.26 -9.60 6.53
CA VAL A 127 -7.53 -9.43 7.81
C VAL A 127 -8.49 -9.18 8.97
N LEU A 128 -9.45 -8.25 8.79
CA LEU A 128 -10.39 -7.86 9.84
C LEU A 128 -11.41 -8.95 10.18
N LEU A 129 -11.59 -9.92 9.29
CA LEU A 129 -12.49 -11.04 9.48
C LEU A 129 -11.74 -12.34 9.84
N HIS A 130 -10.47 -12.24 10.22
CA HIS A 130 -9.82 -13.31 10.98
C HIS A 130 -10.58 -13.43 12.30
N PRO A 131 -11.16 -14.60 12.64
CA PRO A 131 -11.67 -14.78 13.98
C PRO A 131 -10.46 -14.66 14.91
N THR A 132 -10.52 -13.75 15.86
CA THR A 132 -9.87 -14.02 17.14
C THR A 132 -10.53 -15.30 17.65
N ASP A 133 -9.80 -16.42 17.62
CA ASP A 133 -10.27 -17.63 18.28
C ASP A 133 -10.53 -17.35 19.76
N SER A 134 -11.54 -18.06 20.28
CA SER A 134 -12.04 -18.13 21.67
C SER A 134 -13.15 -17.09 22.00
N THR A 135 -14.35 -17.46 22.48
CA THR A 135 -14.83 -18.70 23.14
C THR A 135 -16.33 -18.93 22.91
N ASN A 136 -16.70 -20.17 22.56
CA ASN A 136 -17.75 -20.93 23.24
C ASN A 136 -17.25 -22.36 23.43
#